data_AF-A0AAN7V253-F1
#
_entry.id   AF-A0AAN7V253-F1
#
_cell.length_a   1.000
_cell.length_b   1.000
_cell.length_c   1.000
_cell.angle_alpha   90.00
_cell.angle_beta   90.00
_cell.angle_gamma   90.00
#
_symmetry.space_group_name_H-M   'P 1'
#
loop_
_entity.id
_entity.type
_entity.pdbx_description
1 polymer ?
#
loop_
_entity_poly.entity_id
_entity_poly.type
_entity_poly.pdbx_seq_one_letter_code
_entity_poly.pdbx_strand_id
1 'polypeptide(L)'
;MSDTNHTASALYPPECAPEAEQILVNASLAVAVKNFPEGIGDAIVRHSKSRNMVASISMSFPNALLKERIGCHMAIELSHEKAPRFIQALFKVDLETRAGLRYVCLPDGAEIVPNPHFTFRQCQRNAILTIFGPEVSNAIFASLGYQEEERQYRFKTESVWGVVSQGAEESVVINLSLGLWEGTQISEKLFPRLQ
;
A
#
# COMPACT_ATOMS: atom_id res chain seq x y z
N MET A 1 21.16 23.81 -56.92
CA MET A 1 20.92 22.53 -56.22
C MET A 1 21.89 22.48 -55.05
N SER A 2 21.36 22.14 -53.86
CA SER A 2 22.04 21.99 -52.55
C SER A 2 22.48 23.31 -51.90
N ASP A 3 21.78 23.87 -50.91
CA ASP A 3 21.50 23.44 -49.52
C ASP A 3 22.50 24.03 -48.52
N THR A 4 22.03 24.89 -47.61
CA THR A 4 22.58 25.02 -46.25
C THR A 4 21.61 25.74 -45.30
N ASN A 5 20.91 24.91 -44.52
CA ASN A 5 20.48 25.05 -43.11
C ASN A 5 20.51 26.44 -42.44
N HIS A 6 19.31 26.94 -42.09
CA HIS A 6 19.10 27.78 -40.92
C HIS A 6 18.70 26.92 -39.72
N THR A 7 19.59 26.83 -38.72
CA THR A 7 19.29 26.25 -37.41
C THR A 7 18.58 27.31 -36.57
N ALA A 8 17.26 27.17 -36.39
CA ALA A 8 16.51 27.90 -35.38
C ALA A 8 16.53 27.09 -34.07
N SER A 9 17.22 27.63 -33.07
CA SER A 9 17.23 27.14 -31.69
C SER A 9 15.86 27.39 -31.05
N ALA A 10 15.03 26.36 -30.94
CA ALA A 10 13.83 26.40 -30.12
C ALA A 10 14.20 26.15 -28.65
N LEU A 11 13.85 27.10 -27.80
CA LEU A 11 13.86 27.01 -26.34
C LEU A 11 12.96 25.85 -25.88
N TYR A 12 13.58 24.77 -25.40
CA TYR A 12 12.88 23.82 -24.54
C TYR A 12 12.97 24.31 -23.09
N PRO A 13 11.88 24.32 -22.31
CA PRO A 13 11.98 24.46 -20.86
C PRO A 13 12.77 23.26 -20.32
N PRO A 14 13.55 23.43 -19.22
CA PRO A 14 14.30 22.34 -18.65
C PRO A 14 13.35 21.20 -18.27
N GLU A 15 13.69 19.99 -18.69
CA GLU A 15 13.10 18.74 -18.19
C GLU A 15 12.95 18.83 -16.68
N CYS A 16 11.70 18.83 -16.18
CA CYS A 16 11.44 18.53 -14.79
C CYS A 16 11.98 17.13 -14.52
N ALA A 17 13.16 17.05 -13.91
CA ALA A 17 13.66 15.81 -13.36
C ALA A 17 12.60 15.25 -12.38
N PRO A 18 12.31 13.94 -12.39
CA PRO A 18 11.44 13.34 -11.38
C PRO A 18 12.16 13.45 -10.03
N GLU A 19 11.69 14.36 -9.18
CA GLU A 19 12.22 14.56 -7.83
C GLU A 19 11.85 13.38 -6.93
N ALA A 20 12.83 12.81 -6.23
CA ALA A 20 12.68 11.54 -5.53
C ALA A 20 11.76 11.62 -4.30
N GLU A 21 10.67 10.85 -4.31
CA GLU A 21 9.88 10.54 -3.12
C GLU A 21 10.77 9.91 -2.03
N GLN A 22 10.55 10.27 -0.76
CA GLN A 22 11.23 9.58 0.33
C GLN A 22 10.53 8.25 0.59
N ILE A 23 11.17 7.14 0.20
CA ILE A 23 10.66 5.79 0.39
C ILE A 23 11.47 5.08 1.47
N LEU A 24 10.79 4.67 2.54
CA LEU A 24 11.30 3.80 3.59
C LEU A 24 10.88 2.36 3.27
N VAL A 25 11.83 1.42 3.29
CA VAL A 25 11.58 0.01 2.99
C VAL A 25 12.16 -0.89 4.07
N ASN A 26 11.59 -2.08 4.23
CA ASN A 26 12.07 -3.12 5.15
C ASN A 26 12.01 -2.68 6.63
N ALA A 27 10.80 -2.56 7.16
CA ALA A 27 10.58 -2.19 8.55
C ALA A 27 11.20 -3.20 9.54
N SER A 28 11.49 -2.73 10.75
CA SER A 28 11.92 -3.57 11.86
C SER A 28 10.86 -4.63 12.17
N LEU A 29 11.23 -5.91 12.02
CA LEU A 29 10.32 -7.03 12.25
C LEU A 29 9.82 -7.07 13.70
N ALA A 30 10.71 -6.87 14.67
CA ALA A 30 10.36 -6.89 16.09
C ALA A 30 9.36 -5.79 16.44
N VAL A 31 9.51 -4.60 15.83
CA VAL A 31 8.57 -3.50 16.04
C VAL A 31 7.26 -3.77 15.32
N ALA A 32 7.28 -4.24 14.06
CA ALA A 32 6.07 -4.55 13.31
C ALA A 32 5.20 -5.58 14.05
N VAL A 33 5.77 -6.71 14.48
CA VAL A 33 5.03 -7.75 15.21
C VAL A 33 4.43 -7.24 16.53
N LYS A 34 5.04 -6.24 17.17
CA LYS A 34 4.53 -5.63 18.40
C LYS A 34 3.41 -4.62 18.16
N ASN A 35 3.44 -3.87 17.06
CA ASN A 35 2.52 -2.75 16.81
C ASN A 35 1.31 -3.14 15.95
N PHE A 36 1.39 -4.24 15.20
CA PHE A 36 0.25 -4.78 14.48
C PHE A 36 -0.47 -5.85 15.32
N PRO A 37 -1.81 -5.98 15.20
CA PRO A 37 -2.52 -7.12 15.76
C PRO A 37 -1.93 -8.45 15.29
N GLU A 38 -1.87 -9.45 16.17
CA GLU A 38 -1.25 -10.77 15.92
C GLU A 38 -1.66 -11.36 14.58
N GLY A 39 -2.96 -11.26 14.24
CA GLY A 39 -3.48 -11.68 12.95
C GLY A 39 -2.68 -11.14 11.76
N ILE A 40 -2.65 -9.82 11.56
CA ILE A 40 -1.94 -9.24 10.40
C ILE A 40 -0.41 -9.28 10.61
N GLY A 41 0.07 -9.13 11.84
CA GLY A 41 1.49 -9.27 12.22
C GLY A 41 2.12 -10.56 11.73
N ASP A 42 1.40 -11.67 11.87
CA ASP A 42 1.82 -13.01 11.44
C ASP A 42 1.66 -13.26 9.93
N ALA A 43 0.90 -12.42 9.24
CA ALA A 43 0.70 -12.50 7.81
C ALA A 43 1.69 -11.67 7.01
N ILE A 44 2.35 -10.69 7.63
CA ILE A 44 3.36 -9.87 6.98
C ILE A 44 4.53 -10.74 6.50
N VAL A 45 4.89 -10.58 5.22
CA VAL A 45 6.04 -11.25 4.61
C VAL A 45 7.32 -10.82 5.32
N ARG A 46 8.24 -11.78 5.50
CA ARG A 46 9.51 -11.56 6.17
C ARG A 46 10.64 -11.78 5.19
N HIS A 47 11.49 -10.78 5.02
CA HIS A 47 12.64 -10.85 4.12
C HIS A 47 13.93 -11.02 4.93
N SER A 48 14.91 -11.73 4.38
CA SER A 48 16.26 -11.79 4.95
C SER A 48 17.09 -10.64 4.41
N LYS A 49 17.61 -9.79 5.32
CA LYS A 49 18.50 -8.67 4.99
C LYS A 49 19.73 -8.72 5.88
N SER A 50 20.89 -9.03 5.28
CA SER A 50 22.19 -9.01 5.95
C SER A 50 22.20 -9.72 7.32
N ARG A 51 21.65 -10.94 7.38
CA ARG A 51 21.51 -11.81 8.57
C ARG A 51 20.39 -11.46 9.56
N ASN A 52 19.64 -10.38 9.34
CA ASN A 52 18.46 -10.04 10.13
C ASN A 52 17.18 -10.26 9.31
N MET A 53 16.09 -10.60 9.99
CA MET A 53 14.77 -10.65 9.36
C MET A 53 14.09 -9.29 9.48
N VAL A 54 13.52 -8.82 8.39
CA VAL A 54 12.78 -7.55 8.29
C VAL A 54 11.34 -7.82 7.87
N ALA A 55 10.42 -6.95 8.30
CA ALA A 55 9.04 -6.99 7.86
C ALA A 55 8.91 -6.30 6.49
N SER A 56 8.16 -6.91 5.57
CA SER A 56 7.89 -6.33 4.26
C SER A 56 6.80 -5.26 4.34
N ILE A 57 7.19 -4.16 4.96
CA ILE A 57 6.42 -2.94 5.06
C ILE A 57 7.28 -1.82 4.47
N SER A 58 6.66 -1.00 3.64
CA SER A 58 7.25 0.23 3.13
C SER A 58 6.33 1.41 3.37
N MET A 59 6.92 2.59 3.44
CA MET A 59 6.19 3.85 3.53
C MET A 59 6.79 4.86 2.56
N SER A 60 5.95 5.60 1.85
CA SER A 60 6.37 6.72 1.01
C SER A 60 5.77 8.03 1.52
N PHE A 61 6.61 9.06 1.55
CA PHE A 61 6.25 10.38 2.01
C PHE A 61 6.35 11.40 0.87
N PRO A 62 5.39 12.33 0.79
CA PRO A 62 5.44 13.41 -0.20
C PRO A 62 6.65 14.30 0.07
N ASN A 63 7.27 14.80 -1.00
CA ASN A 63 8.38 15.74 -0.88
C ASN A 63 7.92 17.05 -0.23
N ALA A 64 8.79 17.68 0.55
CA ALA A 64 8.57 18.91 1.32
C ALA A 64 8.16 20.14 0.50
N LEU A 65 8.15 20.07 -0.84
CA LEU A 65 7.66 21.12 -1.74
C LEU A 65 6.15 21.00 -2.01
N LEU A 66 5.55 19.83 -1.81
CA LEU A 66 4.10 19.59 -1.92
C LEU A 66 3.44 19.80 -0.56
N LYS A 67 3.58 21.04 -0.04
CA LYS A 67 3.43 21.32 1.40
C LYS A 67 2.05 21.10 2.03
N GLU A 68 0.97 20.89 1.28
CA GLU A 68 -0.35 21.14 1.91
C GLU A 68 -1.45 20.11 1.69
N ARG A 69 -1.28 19.03 0.91
CA ARG A 69 -2.45 18.15 0.61
C ARG A 69 -2.20 16.66 0.48
N ILE A 70 -0.96 16.20 0.57
CA ILE A 70 -0.65 14.79 0.28
C ILE A 70 -0.40 14.08 1.61
N GLY A 71 -1.17 13.03 1.87
CA GLY A 71 -0.89 12.10 2.97
C GLY A 71 0.38 11.32 2.71
N CYS A 72 0.69 10.33 3.55
CA CYS A 72 1.72 9.35 3.23
C CYS A 72 1.07 8.02 2.86
N HIS A 73 1.79 7.18 2.13
CA HIS A 73 1.33 5.83 1.79
C HIS A 73 2.12 4.79 2.57
N MET A 74 1.43 3.74 2.99
CA MET A 74 2.06 2.53 3.53
C MET A 74 1.65 1.34 2.66
N ALA A 75 2.62 0.50 2.31
CA ALA A 75 2.36 -0.78 1.66
C ALA A 75 2.83 -1.93 2.57
N ILE A 76 1.98 -2.93 2.73
CA ILE A 76 2.19 -4.10 3.57
C ILE A 76 2.05 -5.34 2.68
N GLU A 77 3.12 -6.10 2.52
CA GLU A 77 3.05 -7.38 1.80
C GLU A 77 2.61 -8.49 2.76
N LEU A 78 1.56 -9.20 2.37
CA LEU A 78 1.01 -10.34 3.09
C LEU A 78 1.36 -11.64 2.36
N SER A 79 1.67 -12.69 3.13
CA SER A 79 1.95 -14.01 2.58
C SER A 79 0.73 -14.56 1.86
N HIS A 80 0.95 -15.27 0.76
CA HIS A 80 -0.13 -15.82 -0.06
C HIS A 80 -1.07 -16.75 0.73
N GLU A 81 -0.56 -17.47 1.71
CA GLU A 81 -1.33 -18.39 2.56
C GLU A 81 -2.32 -17.66 3.48
N LYS A 82 -1.91 -16.49 4.01
CA LYS A 82 -2.69 -15.76 5.02
C LYS A 82 -3.46 -14.58 4.44
N ALA A 83 -3.07 -14.08 3.27
CA ALA A 83 -3.73 -12.96 2.60
C ALA A 83 -5.24 -13.15 2.35
N PRO A 84 -5.77 -14.33 1.95
CA PRO A 84 -7.18 -14.50 1.63
C PRO A 84 -8.13 -14.04 2.73
N ARG A 85 -7.83 -14.33 4.00
CA ARG A 85 -8.69 -13.91 5.13
C ARG A 85 -8.77 -12.39 5.27
N PHE A 86 -7.69 -11.66 4.96
CA PHE A 86 -7.67 -10.21 5.02
C PHE A 86 -8.42 -9.60 3.85
N ILE A 87 -8.26 -10.16 2.64
CA ILE A 87 -9.01 -9.72 1.47
C ILE A 87 -10.50 -9.92 1.66
N GLN A 88 -10.90 -11.07 2.20
CA GLN A 88 -12.30 -11.33 2.53
C GLN A 88 -12.84 -10.36 3.58
N ALA A 89 -12.09 -10.11 4.66
CA ALA A 89 -12.50 -9.19 5.71
C ALA A 89 -12.61 -7.73 5.21
N LEU A 90 -11.60 -7.26 4.46
CA LEU A 90 -11.49 -5.88 4.01
C LEU A 90 -12.38 -5.58 2.81
N PHE A 91 -12.58 -6.52 1.88
CA PHE A 91 -13.24 -6.24 0.59
C PHE A 91 -14.48 -7.10 0.32
N LYS A 92 -14.78 -8.12 1.14
CA LYS A 92 -15.88 -9.09 0.93
C LYS A 92 -15.74 -9.86 -0.39
N VAL A 93 -14.49 -10.22 -0.71
CA VAL A 93 -14.13 -10.99 -1.90
C VAL A 93 -13.28 -12.17 -1.47
N ASP A 94 -13.52 -13.33 -2.09
CA ASP A 94 -12.77 -14.54 -1.81
C ASP A 94 -11.59 -14.69 -2.79
N LEU A 95 -10.49 -15.22 -2.28
CA LEU A 95 -9.34 -15.59 -3.08
C LEU A 95 -9.21 -17.11 -3.11
N GLU A 96 -9.28 -17.67 -4.30
CA GLU A 96 -9.06 -19.10 -4.53
C GLU A 96 -7.77 -19.32 -5.33
N THR A 97 -7.17 -20.49 -5.15
CA THR A 97 -5.99 -20.92 -5.91
C THR A 97 -6.29 -22.24 -6.59
N ARG A 98 -6.12 -22.28 -7.92
CA ARG A 98 -6.31 -23.50 -8.73
C ARG A 98 -5.23 -23.56 -9.81
N ALA A 99 -4.58 -24.71 -9.93
CA ALA A 99 -3.52 -24.95 -10.91
C ALA A 99 -2.40 -23.88 -10.95
N GLY A 100 -2.00 -23.37 -9.78
CA GLY A 100 -0.95 -22.34 -9.67
C GLY A 100 -1.40 -20.91 -10.00
N LEU A 101 -2.67 -20.72 -10.35
CA LEU A 101 -3.27 -19.42 -10.61
C LEU A 101 -4.20 -19.01 -9.48
N ARG A 102 -4.25 -17.70 -9.24
CA ARG A 102 -5.17 -17.08 -8.29
C ARG A 102 -6.42 -16.57 -8.98
N TYR A 103 -7.55 -16.79 -8.34
CA TYR A 103 -8.88 -16.38 -8.76
C TYR A 103 -9.48 -15.46 -7.72
N VAL A 104 -10.07 -14.38 -8.18
CA VAL A 104 -10.86 -13.45 -7.39
C VAL A 104 -12.32 -13.84 -7.56
N CYS A 105 -12.90 -14.45 -6.53
CA CYS A 105 -14.26 -14.99 -6.57
C CYS A 105 -15.25 -13.95 -6.03
N LEU A 106 -16.18 -13.54 -6.88
CA LEU A 106 -17.25 -12.62 -6.52
C LEU A 106 -18.42 -13.40 -5.88
N PRO A 107 -19.23 -12.78 -5.00
CA PRO A 107 -20.30 -13.46 -4.28
C PRO A 107 -21.31 -14.21 -5.15
N ASP A 108 -21.53 -13.74 -6.39
CA ASP A 108 -22.52 -14.31 -7.31
C ASP A 108 -21.93 -15.38 -8.26
N GLY A 109 -20.73 -15.90 -7.95
CA GLY A 109 -20.09 -17.00 -8.67
C GLY A 109 -19.29 -16.62 -9.91
N ALA A 110 -19.23 -15.33 -10.26
CA ALA A 110 -18.29 -14.84 -11.25
C ALA A 110 -16.87 -14.81 -10.69
N GLU A 111 -15.88 -15.12 -11.53
CA GLU A 111 -14.48 -15.17 -11.14
C GLU A 111 -13.63 -14.32 -12.08
N ILE A 112 -12.62 -13.66 -11.50
CA ILE A 112 -11.65 -12.86 -12.25
C ILE A 112 -10.27 -13.46 -12.04
N VAL A 113 -9.55 -13.70 -13.14
CA VAL A 113 -8.13 -14.04 -13.11
C VAL A 113 -7.33 -12.74 -13.26
N PRO A 114 -6.52 -12.33 -12.28
CA PRO A 114 -5.65 -11.15 -12.41
C PRO A 114 -4.72 -11.27 -13.62
N ASN A 115 -4.50 -10.17 -14.35
CA ASN A 115 -3.56 -10.15 -15.48
C ASN A 115 -2.96 -8.74 -15.71
N PRO A 116 -1.68 -8.49 -15.35
CA PRO A 116 -0.90 -9.31 -14.40
C PRO A 116 -1.39 -9.15 -12.96
N HIS A 117 -2.08 -8.04 -12.68
CA HIS A 117 -2.57 -7.67 -11.36
C HIS A 117 -4.05 -7.30 -11.38
N PHE A 118 -4.68 -7.36 -10.21
CA PHE A 118 -6.02 -6.90 -9.95
C PHE A 118 -6.03 -6.07 -8.67
N THR A 119 -6.79 -4.98 -8.65
CA THR A 119 -6.83 -4.04 -7.53
C THR A 119 -8.20 -4.07 -6.85
N PHE A 120 -8.20 -4.35 -5.55
CA PHE A 120 -9.36 -4.23 -4.68
C PHE A 120 -9.46 -2.82 -4.14
N ARG A 121 -10.62 -2.20 -4.29
CA ARG A 121 -10.94 -0.86 -3.78
C ARG A 121 -12.20 -0.93 -2.91
N GLN A 122 -12.54 0.18 -2.26
CA GLN A 122 -13.69 0.29 -1.37
C GLN A 122 -13.65 -0.69 -0.18
N CYS A 123 -12.64 -0.53 0.68
CA CYS A 123 -12.52 -1.27 1.93
C CYS A 123 -13.72 -1.05 2.87
N GLN A 124 -14.11 -2.10 3.59
CA GLN A 124 -15.09 -2.09 4.66
C GLN A 124 -14.54 -1.30 5.86
N ARG A 125 -15.17 -0.16 6.19
CA ARG A 125 -14.68 0.74 7.24
C ARG A 125 -14.63 0.07 8.62
N ASN A 126 -15.62 -0.76 8.93
CA ASN A 126 -15.70 -1.48 10.20
C ASN A 126 -14.60 -2.54 10.39
N ALA A 127 -13.95 -2.99 9.31
CA ALA A 127 -12.85 -3.96 9.40
C ALA A 127 -11.51 -3.30 9.78
N ILE A 128 -11.35 -1.99 9.52
CA ILE A 128 -10.05 -1.29 9.64
C ILE A 128 -9.47 -1.43 11.05
N LEU A 129 -10.27 -1.11 12.07
CA LEU A 129 -9.83 -1.17 13.47
C LEU A 129 -9.39 -2.57 13.90
N THR A 130 -10.18 -3.58 13.55
CA THR A 130 -9.89 -4.97 13.91
C THR A 130 -8.65 -5.51 13.21
N ILE A 131 -8.43 -5.13 11.94
CA ILE A 131 -7.36 -5.67 11.11
C ILE A 131 -6.03 -4.98 11.40
N PHE A 132 -6.00 -3.65 11.46
CA PHE A 132 -4.75 -2.89 11.57
C PHE A 132 -4.44 -2.42 12.99
N GLY A 133 -5.39 -2.52 13.91
CA GLY A 133 -5.24 -2.03 15.28
C GLY A 133 -5.38 -0.51 15.38
N PRO A 134 -5.43 0.03 16.61
CA PRO A 134 -5.83 1.42 16.85
C PRO A 134 -4.86 2.44 16.23
N GLU A 135 -3.54 2.20 16.32
CA GLU A 135 -2.55 3.17 15.84
C GLU A 135 -2.63 3.39 14.33
N VAL A 136 -2.57 2.31 13.55
CA VAL A 136 -2.65 2.38 12.08
C VAL A 136 -4.04 2.83 11.63
N SER A 137 -5.09 2.42 12.34
CA SER A 137 -6.46 2.85 12.02
C SER A 137 -6.65 4.35 12.22
N ASN A 138 -6.12 4.91 13.30
CA ASN A 138 -6.16 6.36 13.52
C ASN A 138 -5.43 7.11 12.39
N ALA A 139 -4.30 6.58 11.92
CA ALA A 139 -3.59 7.17 10.80
C ALA A 139 -4.39 7.10 9.48
N ILE A 140 -5.09 6.00 9.22
CA ILE A 140 -6.02 5.88 8.07
C ILE A 140 -7.16 6.89 8.19
N PHE A 141 -7.76 6.99 9.39
CA PHE A 141 -8.87 7.90 9.64
C PHE A 141 -8.47 9.37 9.50
N ALA A 142 -7.23 9.72 9.83
CA ALA A 142 -6.67 11.06 9.65
C ALA A 142 -6.33 11.39 8.19
N SER A 143 -6.37 10.43 7.26
CA SER A 143 -6.11 10.70 5.85
C SER A 143 -7.21 11.56 5.24
N LEU A 144 -6.81 12.47 4.33
CA LEU A 144 -7.74 13.38 3.66
C LEU A 144 -8.86 12.62 2.92
N GLY A 145 -8.50 11.54 2.22
CA GLY A 145 -9.46 10.70 1.50
C GLY A 145 -10.51 10.10 2.43
N TYR A 146 -10.11 9.54 3.57
CA TYR A 146 -11.06 8.98 4.53
C TYR A 146 -12.02 10.06 5.08
N GLN A 147 -11.47 11.21 5.47
CA GLN A 147 -12.22 12.35 6.00
C GLN A 147 -13.25 12.90 5.00
N GLU A 148 -12.87 13.02 3.73
CA GLU A 148 -13.80 13.45 2.67
C GLU A 148 -14.93 12.45 2.46
N GLU A 149 -14.61 11.16 2.41
CA GLU A 149 -15.60 10.10 2.26
C GLU A 149 -16.52 9.99 3.49
N GLU A 150 -16.02 10.30 4.69
CA GLU A 150 -16.81 10.38 5.92
C GLU A 150 -17.82 11.53 5.86
N ARG A 151 -17.40 12.73 5.40
CA ARG A 151 -18.31 13.87 5.16
C ARG A 151 -19.38 13.56 4.13
N GLN A 152 -19.10 12.63 3.21
CA GLN A 152 -20.04 12.14 2.20
C GLN A 152 -20.89 10.96 2.68
N TYR A 153 -20.78 10.55 3.95
CA TYR A 153 -21.50 9.41 4.53
C TYR A 153 -21.28 8.09 3.77
N ARG A 154 -20.09 7.89 3.18
CA ARG A 154 -19.78 6.62 2.49
C ARG A 154 -19.53 5.52 3.51
N PHE A 155 -20.14 4.36 3.29
CA PHE A 155 -19.96 3.17 4.14
C PHE A 155 -18.63 2.43 3.90
N LYS A 156 -17.99 2.69 2.76
CA LYS A 156 -16.70 2.11 2.34
C LYS A 156 -15.66 3.21 2.14
N THR A 157 -14.38 2.84 2.09
CA THR A 157 -13.29 3.80 1.89
C THR A 157 -12.29 3.36 0.82
N GLU A 158 -11.79 4.31 0.04
CA GLU A 158 -10.68 4.13 -0.90
C GLU A 158 -9.30 4.27 -0.22
N SER A 159 -9.26 4.70 1.05
CA SER A 159 -8.01 4.89 1.80
C SER A 159 -7.29 3.58 2.14
N VAL A 160 -7.91 2.44 1.84
CA VAL A 160 -7.31 1.11 1.93
C VAL A 160 -7.64 0.37 0.63
N TRP A 161 -6.61 -0.11 -0.05
CA TRP A 161 -6.75 -0.89 -1.29
C TRP A 161 -5.79 -2.07 -1.31
N GLY A 162 -6.20 -3.14 -1.96
CA GLY A 162 -5.38 -4.35 -2.12
C GLY A 162 -4.91 -4.50 -3.56
N VAL A 163 -3.73 -5.05 -3.77
CA VAL A 163 -3.24 -5.46 -5.09
C VAL A 163 -2.85 -6.91 -5.01
N VAL A 164 -3.37 -7.68 -5.94
CA VAL A 164 -3.13 -9.12 -6.06
C VAL A 164 -2.64 -9.43 -7.46
N SER A 165 -1.70 -10.36 -7.56
CA SER A 165 -1.17 -10.86 -8.82
C SER A 165 -1.75 -12.22 -9.18
N GLN A 166 -1.50 -12.65 -10.42
CA GLN A 166 -2.00 -13.91 -10.95
C GLN A 166 -1.38 -15.15 -10.27
N GLY A 167 -0.10 -15.08 -9.87
CA GLY A 167 0.61 -16.24 -9.33
C GLY A 167 0.12 -16.64 -7.94
N ALA A 168 -0.16 -17.92 -7.74
CA ALA A 168 -0.65 -18.45 -6.47
C ALA A 168 0.28 -18.20 -5.28
N GLU A 169 1.59 -18.25 -5.50
CA GLU A 169 2.62 -18.14 -4.45
C GLU A 169 3.06 -16.69 -4.18
N GLU A 170 2.66 -15.75 -5.03
CA GLU A 170 3.06 -14.34 -4.93
C GLU A 170 2.32 -13.65 -3.78
N SER A 171 2.98 -12.73 -3.09
CA SER A 171 2.37 -11.97 -2.00
C SER A 171 1.22 -11.09 -2.48
N VAL A 172 0.34 -10.74 -1.54
CA VAL A 172 -0.71 -9.73 -1.75
C VAL A 172 -0.30 -8.45 -1.05
N VAL A 173 -0.43 -7.31 -1.72
CA VAL A 173 -0.03 -6.02 -1.16
C VAL A 173 -1.27 -5.27 -0.69
N ILE A 174 -1.34 -4.93 0.60
CA ILE A 174 -2.33 -4.01 1.14
C ILE A 174 -1.69 -2.63 1.26
N ASN A 175 -2.34 -1.64 0.68
CA ASN A 175 -1.89 -0.28 0.63
C ASN A 175 -2.85 0.61 1.41
N LEU A 176 -2.29 1.58 2.11
CA LEU A 176 -2.99 2.46 3.04
C LEU A 176 -2.62 3.91 2.71
N SER A 177 -3.62 4.77 2.65
CA SER A 177 -3.46 6.22 2.73
C SER A 177 -3.55 6.65 4.18
N LEU A 178 -2.55 7.39 4.65
CA LEU A 178 -2.43 7.81 6.04
C LEU A 178 -2.34 9.34 6.15
N GLY A 179 -2.82 9.88 7.26
CA GLY A 179 -2.49 11.23 7.70
C GLY A 179 -0.97 11.40 7.81
N LEU A 180 -0.45 12.54 7.35
CA LEU A 180 1.00 12.77 7.29
C LEU A 180 1.65 12.74 8.68
N TRP A 181 0.99 13.35 9.67
CA TRP A 181 1.48 13.43 11.04
C TRP A 181 1.51 12.06 11.71
N GLU A 182 0.40 11.33 11.66
CA GLU A 182 0.26 10.00 12.24
C GLU A 182 1.18 8.99 11.54
N GLY A 183 1.26 9.06 10.21
CA GLY A 183 2.16 8.22 9.43
C GLY A 183 3.64 8.48 9.74
N THR A 184 4.02 9.73 10.02
CA THR A 184 5.38 10.06 10.48
C THR A 184 5.68 9.35 11.81
N GLN A 185 4.78 9.43 12.78
CA GLN A 185 4.95 8.75 14.08
C GLN A 185 5.08 7.23 13.93
N ILE A 186 4.25 6.63 13.07
CA ILE A 186 4.35 5.20 12.76
C ILE A 186 5.70 4.88 12.13
N SER A 187 6.18 5.71 11.20
CA SER A 187 7.46 5.49 10.53
C SER A 187 8.66 5.57 11.48
N GLU A 188 8.65 6.50 12.43
CA GLU A 188 9.72 6.64 13.43
C GLU A 188 9.86 5.37 14.30
N LYS A 189 8.74 4.69 14.55
CA LYS A 189 8.73 3.39 15.23
C LYS A 189 9.20 2.27 14.32
N LEU A 190 8.60 2.14 13.13
CA LEU A 190 8.83 1.01 12.22
C LEU A 190 10.23 1.01 11.59
N PHE A 191 10.80 2.20 11.38
CA PHE A 191 12.10 2.40 10.75
C PHE A 191 13.04 3.13 11.72
N PRO A 192 13.40 2.50 12.86
CA PRO A 192 14.37 3.11 13.75
C PRO A 192 15.66 3.30 12.97
N ARG A 193 16.25 4.50 13.07
CA ARG A 193 17.59 4.73 12.53
C ARG A 193 18.50 3.70 13.19
N LEU A 194 19.15 2.85 12.39
CA LEU A 194 20.15 1.90 12.88
C LEU A 194 21.15 2.70 13.72
N GLN A 195 21.13 2.48 15.04
CA GLN A 195 22.19 2.91 15.95
C GLN A 195 23.33 1.90 15.91
#